data_AF-A0A5E4P409-F1
#
_entry.id   AF-A0A5E4P409-F1
#
_cell.length_a   1.000
_cell.length_b   1.000
_cell.length_c   1.000
_cell.angle_alpha   90.00
_cell.angle_beta   90.00
_cell.angle_gamma   90.00
#
_symmetry.space_group_name_H-M   'P 1'
#
loop_
_entity.id
_entity.type
_entity.pdbx_description
1 polymer ?
#
loop_
_entity_poly.entity_id
_entity_poly.type
_entity_poly.pdbx_seq_one_letter_code
_entity_poly.pdbx_strand_id
1 'polypeptide(L)'
;MRVAKGKRWHGKALSMQAAAREPELADAAPRLGLTLTKKVGGAVIRNRARRRLREALRLADHLPARAGHDYVVIGRIEAIRVPFADLQSELARAFIGVHDAGRRKRRDAPKTSAAPG
;
A
#
# COMPACT_ATOMS: atom_id res chain seq x y z
N MET A 1 16.97 -2.39 -3.30
CA MET A 1 15.72 -1.59 -3.36
C MET A 1 15.73 -0.60 -2.19
N ARG A 2 16.06 0.67 -2.43
CA ARG A 2 16.09 1.72 -1.38
C ARG A 2 14.66 2.19 -1.11
N VAL A 3 14.10 1.86 0.07
CA VAL A 3 12.81 2.41 0.51
C VAL A 3 13.04 3.28 1.74
N ALA A 4 13.68 4.45 1.55
CA ALA A 4 13.98 5.37 2.65
C ALA A 4 13.00 6.56 2.77
N LYS A 5 12.22 6.90 1.73
CA LYS A 5 11.28 8.07 1.76
C LYS A 5 9.99 7.85 0.95
N GLY A 6 9.37 6.67 1.04
CA GLY A 6 8.10 6.37 0.38
C GLY A 6 6.86 6.77 1.19
N LYS A 7 5.78 7.16 0.51
CA LYS A 7 4.45 7.31 1.13
C LYS A 7 3.94 5.94 1.59
N ARG A 8 3.11 5.90 2.63
CA ARG A 8 2.59 4.66 3.22
C ARG A 8 1.09 4.74 3.44
N TRP A 9 0.43 3.61 3.21
CA TRP A 9 -0.97 3.39 3.51
C TRP A 9 -1.13 2.10 4.32
N HIS A 10 -2.03 2.10 5.28
CA HIS A 10 -2.28 0.96 6.16
C HIS A 10 -3.76 0.59 6.13
N GLY A 11 -4.03 -0.71 5.97
CA GLY A 11 -5.35 -1.30 6.09
C GLY A 11 -5.32 -2.54 6.99
N LYS A 12 -6.43 -3.28 6.96
CA LYS A 12 -6.66 -4.48 7.78
C LYS A 12 -5.92 -5.67 7.19
N ALA A 13 -6.17 -6.00 5.91
CA ALA A 13 -5.59 -7.13 5.21
C ALA A 13 -4.19 -6.86 4.67
N LEU A 14 -3.88 -5.60 4.36
CA LEU A 14 -2.59 -5.24 3.77
C LEU A 14 -2.09 -3.85 4.19
N SER A 15 -0.84 -3.57 3.89
CA SER A 15 -0.29 -2.21 3.86
C SER A 15 0.38 -1.98 2.52
N MET A 16 0.47 -0.74 2.09
CA MET A 16 1.13 -0.36 0.84
C MET A 16 2.18 0.71 1.09
N GLN A 17 3.30 0.59 0.41
CA GLN A 17 4.31 1.63 0.32
C GLN A 17 4.46 2.04 -1.14
N ALA A 18 4.63 3.33 -1.41
CA ALA A 18 4.88 3.86 -2.74
C ALA A 18 6.07 4.81 -2.71
N ALA A 19 6.99 4.68 -3.65
CA ALA A 19 8.10 5.61 -3.85
C ALA A 19 8.12 6.06 -5.30
N ALA A 20 8.28 7.37 -5.52
CA ALA A 20 8.63 7.88 -6.83
C ALA A 20 10.06 7.41 -7.18
N ARG A 21 10.26 7.03 -8.44
CA ARG A 21 11.57 6.74 -8.99
C ARG A 21 12.25 8.03 -9.43
N GLU A 22 13.50 7.89 -9.86
CA GLU A 22 14.28 8.98 -10.42
C GLU A 22 13.55 9.63 -11.61
N PRO A 23 13.70 10.95 -11.84
CA PRO A 23 12.98 11.69 -12.88
C PRO A 23 13.07 11.06 -14.28
N GLU A 24 14.21 10.45 -14.60
CA GLU A 24 14.48 9.75 -15.86
C GLU A 24 13.55 8.53 -16.07
N LEU A 25 12.93 8.04 -14.98
CA LEU A 25 11.98 6.93 -14.99
C LEU A 25 10.54 7.37 -14.72
N ALA A 26 10.24 8.68 -14.79
CA ALA A 26 8.92 9.23 -14.48
C ALA A 26 7.79 8.62 -15.31
N ASP A 27 8.04 8.31 -16.59
CA ASP A 27 7.05 7.73 -17.50
C ASP A 27 7.13 6.20 -17.59
N ALA A 28 8.12 5.58 -16.96
CA ALA A 28 8.27 4.13 -17.01
C ALA A 28 7.09 3.44 -16.30
N ALA A 29 6.74 2.23 -16.75
CA ALA A 29 5.66 1.44 -16.17
C ALA A 29 5.86 1.24 -14.65
N PRO A 30 4.78 1.25 -13.85
CA PRO A 30 4.87 1.06 -12.41
C PRO A 30 5.41 -0.34 -12.09
N ARG A 31 6.23 -0.44 -11.04
CA ARG A 31 6.68 -1.75 -10.52
C ARG A 31 5.87 -2.10 -9.28
N LEU A 32 5.57 -3.38 -9.14
CA LEU A 32 4.79 -3.89 -8.03
C LEU A 32 5.52 -5.07 -7.36
N GLY A 33 5.91 -4.86 -6.11
CA GLY A 33 6.42 -5.88 -5.21
C GLY A 33 5.33 -6.40 -4.28
N LEU A 34 5.37 -7.69 -3.97
CA LEU A 34 4.52 -8.32 -2.97
C LEU A 34 5.39 -8.95 -1.89
N THR A 35 5.14 -8.59 -0.63
CA THR A 35 5.78 -9.16 0.55
C THR A 35 4.72 -9.60 1.56
N LEU A 36 5.10 -10.50 2.46
CA LEU A 36 4.25 -10.96 3.56
C LEU A 36 4.94 -10.70 4.88
N THR A 37 4.18 -10.29 5.89
CA THR A 37 4.74 -10.12 7.23
C THR A 37 5.09 -11.47 7.85
N LYS A 38 6.10 -11.49 8.73
CA LYS A 38 6.46 -12.68 9.52
C LYS A 38 5.27 -13.22 10.33
N LYS A 39 4.36 -12.33 10.76
CA LYS A 39 3.15 -12.62 11.56
C LYS A 39 2.05 -13.39 10.80
N VAL A 40 2.19 -13.60 9.49
CA VAL A 40 1.21 -14.40 8.71
C VAL A 40 1.24 -15.88 9.11
N GLY A 41 2.35 -16.38 9.67
CA GLY A 41 2.49 -17.76 10.14
C GLY A 41 3.43 -18.61 9.28
N GLY A 42 3.22 -19.94 9.31
CA GLY A 42 4.04 -20.93 8.61
C GLY A 42 4.02 -20.83 7.08
N ALA A 43 4.86 -21.62 6.42
CA ALA A 43 5.04 -21.57 4.96
C ALA A 43 3.72 -21.74 4.17
N VAL A 44 2.85 -22.65 4.61
CA VAL A 44 1.56 -22.92 3.97
C VAL A 44 0.64 -21.70 4.03
N ILE A 45 0.50 -21.08 5.21
CA ILE A 45 -0.34 -19.90 5.38
C ILE A 45 0.21 -18.71 4.58
N ARG A 46 1.54 -18.52 4.58
CA ARG A 46 2.19 -17.51 3.74
C ARG A 46 1.94 -17.76 2.26
N ASN A 47 2.07 -19.00 1.78
CA ASN A 47 1.82 -19.33 0.38
C ASN A 47 0.36 -19.07 -0.01
N ARG A 48 -0.60 -19.39 0.87
CA ARG A 48 -2.01 -19.08 0.68
C ARG A 48 -2.24 -17.58 0.58
N ALA A 49 -1.68 -16.79 1.51
CA ALA A 49 -1.76 -15.34 1.49
C ALA A 49 -1.14 -14.75 0.21
N ARG A 50 0.03 -15.25 -0.22
CA ARG A 50 0.71 -14.81 -1.45
C ARG A 50 -0.14 -15.08 -2.69
N ARG A 51 -0.68 -16.29 -2.82
CA ARG A 51 -1.55 -16.67 -3.95
C ARG A 51 -2.80 -15.79 -3.99
N ARG A 52 -3.46 -15.62 -2.85
CA ARG A 52 -4.68 -14.81 -2.74
C ARG A 52 -4.45 -13.33 -3.07
N LEU A 53 -3.36 -12.74 -2.59
CA LEU A 53 -2.99 -11.35 -2.91
C LEU A 53 -2.58 -11.18 -4.37
N ARG A 54 -1.84 -12.13 -4.95
CA ARG A 54 -1.52 -12.11 -6.38
C ARG A 54 -2.77 -12.18 -7.25
N GLU A 55 -3.72 -13.02 -6.87
CA GLU A 55 -4.97 -13.14 -7.62
C GLU A 55 -5.81 -11.86 -7.51
N ALA A 56 -5.89 -11.26 -6.31
CA ALA A 56 -6.55 -9.96 -6.14
C ALA A 56 -5.89 -8.85 -6.97
N LEU A 57 -4.56 -8.85 -7.07
CA LEU A 57 -3.80 -7.93 -7.93
C LEU A 57 -4.03 -8.20 -9.42
N ARG A 58 -4.13 -9.47 -9.82
CA ARG A 58 -4.35 -9.88 -11.22
C ARG A 58 -5.75 -9.51 -11.71
N LEU A 59 -6.76 -9.67 -10.85
CA LEU A 59 -8.17 -9.40 -11.13
C LEU A 59 -8.57 -7.94 -10.87
N ALA A 60 -7.66 -7.12 -10.34
CA ALA A 60 -7.94 -5.71 -10.19
C ALA A 60 -7.77 -5.03 -11.55
N ASP A 61 -8.85 -5.01 -12.33
CA ASP A 61 -8.91 -4.26 -13.57
C ASP A 61 -8.61 -2.78 -13.28
N HIS A 62 -7.60 -2.25 -13.95
CA HIS A 62 -7.16 -0.86 -13.82
C HIS A 62 -6.80 -0.42 -12.39
N LEU A 63 -5.81 -1.07 -11.78
CA LEU A 63 -5.15 -0.52 -10.60
C LEU A 63 -4.70 0.94 -10.88
N PRO A 64 -5.08 1.93 -10.06
CA PRO A 64 -4.72 3.34 -10.27
C PRO A 64 -3.26 3.60 -9.87
N ALA A 65 -2.35 2.80 -10.42
CA ALA A 65 -0.92 2.90 -10.25
C ALA A 65 -0.38 4.01 -11.16
N ARG A 66 0.29 4.99 -10.56
CA ARG A 66 0.99 6.05 -11.28
C ARG A 66 2.27 5.52 -11.91
N ALA A 67 2.55 5.93 -13.15
CA ALA A 67 3.85 5.73 -13.81
C ALA A 67 4.99 6.30 -12.96
N GLY A 68 6.20 5.78 -13.13
CA GLY A 68 7.37 6.24 -12.39
C GLY A 68 7.38 5.92 -10.91
N HIS A 69 6.54 4.98 -10.45
CA HIS A 69 6.47 4.60 -9.04
C HIS A 69 6.74 3.11 -8.81
N ASP A 70 7.41 2.84 -7.70
CA ASP A 70 7.53 1.51 -7.13
C ASP A 70 6.50 1.35 -6.00
N TYR A 71 5.68 0.30 -6.09
CA TYR A 71 4.69 -0.08 -5.08
C TYR A 71 5.13 -1.36 -4.38
N VAL A 72 5.01 -1.41 -3.06
CA VAL A 72 5.20 -2.63 -2.27
C VAL A 72 3.94 -2.90 -1.47
N VAL A 73 3.26 -4.00 -1.80
CA VAL A 73 2.15 -4.54 -1.03
C VAL A 73 2.69 -5.46 0.04
N ILE A 74 2.27 -5.24 1.29
CA ILE A 74 2.67 -5.99 2.47
C ILE A 74 1.44 -6.69 3.02
N GLY A 75 1.31 -7.98 2.77
CA GLY A 75 0.19 -8.79 3.24
C GLY A 75 0.27 -9.11 4.73
N ARG A 76 -0.86 -8.96 5.41
CA ARG A 76 -1.07 -9.31 6.82
C ARG A 76 -1.82 -10.64 6.93
N ILE A 77 -1.92 -11.19 8.14
CA ILE A 77 -2.65 -12.44 8.37
C ILE A 77 -4.11 -12.34 7.93
N GLU A 78 -4.72 -11.17 8.09
CA GLU A 78 -6.10 -10.90 7.70
C GLU A 78 -6.35 -11.08 6.19
N ALA A 79 -5.31 -11.03 5.33
CA ALA A 79 -5.46 -11.27 3.89
C ALA A 79 -6.02 -12.65 3.53
N ILE A 80 -5.91 -13.64 4.42
CA ILE A 80 -6.53 -14.97 4.22
C ILE A 80 -7.90 -15.10 4.87
N ARG A 81 -8.26 -14.18 5.77
CA ARG A 81 -9.45 -14.22 6.62
C ARG A 81 -10.59 -13.40 6.06
N VAL A 82 -10.29 -12.21 5.52
CA VAL A 82 -11.32 -11.36 4.90
C VAL A 82 -11.89 -12.01 3.64
N PRO A 83 -13.14 -11.71 3.25
CA PRO A 83 -13.69 -12.04 1.93
C PRO A 83 -12.79 -11.55 0.78
N PHE A 84 -12.85 -12.24 -0.37
CA PHE A 84 -11.98 -11.89 -1.51
C PHE A 84 -12.35 -10.52 -2.11
N ALA A 85 -13.63 -10.20 -2.21
CA ALA A 85 -14.12 -8.90 -2.66
C ALA A 85 -13.63 -7.76 -1.75
N ASP A 86 -13.59 -7.99 -0.43
CA ASP A 86 -13.04 -7.01 0.53
C ASP A 86 -11.55 -6.80 0.32
N LEU A 87 -10.81 -7.86 -0.01
CA LEU A 87 -9.38 -7.77 -0.33
C LEU A 87 -9.14 -6.94 -1.59
N GLN A 88 -9.94 -7.13 -2.64
CA GLN A 88 -9.88 -6.32 -3.86
C GLN A 88 -10.21 -4.85 -3.58
N SER A 89 -11.26 -4.61 -2.81
CA SER A 89 -11.67 -3.26 -2.42
C SER A 89 -10.60 -2.56 -1.58
N GLU A 90 -9.96 -3.28 -0.65
CA GLU A 90 -8.89 -2.76 0.17
C GLU A 90 -7.63 -2.44 -0.65
N LEU A 91 -7.31 -3.27 -1.63
CA LEU A 91 -6.22 -3.04 -2.58
C LEU A 91 -6.46 -1.76 -3.40
N ALA A 92 -7.66 -1.56 -3.95
CA ALA A 92 -8.02 -0.34 -4.68
C ALA A 92 -7.89 0.92 -3.80
N ARG A 93 -8.42 0.87 -2.57
CA ARG A 93 -8.27 1.94 -1.58
C ARG A 93 -6.81 2.23 -1.25
N ALA A 94 -5.94 1.21 -1.23
CA ALA A 94 -4.52 1.38 -0.96
C ALA A 94 -3.80 2.17 -2.07
N PHE A 95 -4.07 1.89 -3.35
CA PHE A 95 -3.47 2.63 -4.46
C PHE A 95 -3.87 4.10 -4.49
N ILE A 96 -5.14 4.40 -4.18
CA ILE A 96 -5.61 5.79 -4.05
C ILE A 96 -4.98 6.44 -2.81
N GLY A 97 -5.15 5.80 -1.66
CA GLY A 97 -4.79 6.36 -0.36
C GLY A 97 -3.29 6.54 -0.14
N VAL A 98 -2.42 5.72 -0.76
CA VAL A 98 -0.97 5.87 -0.62
C VAL A 98 -0.47 7.19 -1.21
N HIS A 99 -1.18 7.75 -2.20
CA HIS A 99 -0.84 9.06 -2.77
C HIS A 99 -1.41 10.23 -1.97
N ASP A 100 -2.51 10.01 -1.25
CA ASP A 100 -3.19 10.99 -0.41
C ASP A 100 -2.70 11.01 1.04
N ALA A 101 -1.93 10.00 1.47
CA ALA A 101 -1.39 9.92 2.83
C ALA A 101 -0.48 11.10 3.22
N GLY A 102 0.08 11.82 2.23
CA GLY A 102 0.79 13.09 2.45
C GLY A 102 -0.12 14.28 2.77
N ARG A 103 -1.42 14.21 2.41
CA ARG A 103 -2.39 15.28 2.61
C ARG A 103 -3.01 15.27 4.01
N ARG A 104 -3.18 14.09 4.64
CA ARG A 104 -3.73 13.97 6.01
C ARG A 104 -2.79 14.48 7.10
N LYS A 105 -1.47 14.33 6.96
CA LYS A 105 -0.50 14.86 7.93
C LYS A 105 -0.50 16.39 8.08
N ARG A 106 -1.11 17.15 7.15
CA ARG A 106 -1.28 18.61 7.26
C ARG A 106 -2.60 19.04 7.90
N ARG A 107 -3.59 18.16 8.06
CA ARG A 107 -4.93 18.53 8.58
C ARG A 107 -5.12 18.25 10.06
N ASP A 108 -4.23 17.45 10.67
CA ASP A 108 -4.20 17.18 12.11
C ASP A 108 -3.18 18.07 12.85
N ALA A 109 -2.68 19.14 12.23
CA ALA A 109 -2.02 20.20 13.00
C ALA A 109 -3.12 20.95 13.77
N PRO A 110 -3.11 20.97 15.12
CA PRO A 110 -4.06 21.77 15.86
C PRO A 110 -3.87 23.24 15.48
N LYS A 111 -4.95 23.88 15.02
CA LYS A 111 -5.05 25.33 14.97
C LYS A 111 -5.45 25.85 16.35
N THR A 112 -5.03 27.09 16.63
CA THR A 112 -5.50 28.03 17.68
C THR A 112 -4.64 27.97 18.95
N SER A 113 -3.60 28.80 19.09
CA SER A 113 -3.51 30.26 19.36
C SER A 113 -3.71 30.64 20.83
N ALA A 114 -2.67 31.22 21.43
CA ALA A 114 -2.68 32.53 22.13
C ALA A 114 -1.43 32.64 23.02
N ALA A 115 -0.56 33.60 22.70
CA ALA A 115 0.27 34.29 23.71
C ALA A 115 -0.63 35.28 24.50
N PRO A 116 -0.19 36.02 25.53
CA PRO A 116 1.12 36.09 26.20
C PRO A 116 1.01 36.02 27.75
N GLY A 117 2.15 36.10 28.44
CA GLY A 117 2.28 36.43 29.85
C GLY A 117 3.60 37.14 30.07
#